data_AF-F7R2G3-F1
#
_entry.id   AF-F7R2G3-F1
#
_cell.length_a   1.000
_cell.length_b   1.000
_cell.length_c   1.000
_cell.angle_alpha   90.00
_cell.angle_beta   90.00
_cell.angle_gamma   90.00
#
_symmetry.space_group_name_H-M   'P 1'
#
loop_
_entity.id
_entity.type
_entity.pdbx_description
1 polymer ?
#
loop_
_entity_poly.entity_id
_entity_poly.type
_entity_poly.pdbx_seq_one_letter_code
_entity_poly.pdbx_strand_id
1 'polypeptide(L)'
;MKIYLVCGKTDLRKGMDGLVALVTEAFSLDAYDNAIFLFCGTRSDRFKALYWDKTGFVLYYKRIENGRFQWPRNQSEVKKINAHQLER
;
A
#
# COMPACT_ATOMS: atom_id res chain seq x y z
N MET A 1 4.04 -12.55 -7.49
CA MET A 1 3.57 -11.16 -7.33
C MET A 1 3.99 -10.67 -5.96
N LYS A 2 4.67 -9.52 -5.87
CA LYS A 2 5.12 -8.96 -4.59
C LYS A 2 4.05 -8.01 -4.03
N ILE A 3 3.98 -7.86 -2.72
CA ILE A 3 3.15 -6.84 -2.08
C ILE A 3 4.06 -5.99 -1.20
N TYR A 4 4.15 -4.71 -1.52
CA TYR A 4 4.88 -3.72 -0.72
C TYR A 4 3.90 -2.98 0.17
N LEU A 5 4.17 -2.99 1.47
CA LEU A 5 3.41 -2.24 2.45
C LEU A 5 4.20 -0.99 2.81
N VAL A 6 3.74 0.18 2.37
CA VAL A 6 4.41 1.44 2.69
C VAL A 6 4.18 1.77 4.15
N CYS A 7 5.24 1.70 4.94
CA CYS A 7 5.19 2.02 6.37
C CYS A 7 4.98 3.53 6.59
N GLY A 8 4.38 3.88 7.73
CA GLY A 8 4.22 5.27 8.12
C GLY A 8 2.89 5.88 7.69
N LYS A 9 2.96 7.11 7.15
CA LYS A 9 1.80 7.89 6.70
C LYS A 9 2.04 8.33 5.26
N THR A 10 1.13 7.96 4.37
CA THR A 10 1.09 8.46 2.99
C THR A 10 -0.02 9.50 2.86
N ASP A 11 0.24 10.60 2.17
CA ASP A 11 -0.82 11.53 1.78
C ASP A 11 -1.73 10.88 0.73
N LEU A 12 -2.87 10.34 1.17
CA LEU A 12 -3.83 9.66 0.29
C LEU A 12 -4.62 10.62 -0.62
N ARG A 13 -4.37 11.93 -0.60
CA ARG A 13 -4.88 12.86 -1.62
C ARG A 13 -4.17 12.69 -2.96
N LYS A 14 -2.98 12.09 -2.98
CA LYS A 14 -2.24 11.79 -4.23
C LYS A 14 -3.07 10.84 -5.11
N GLY A 15 -3.16 11.21 -6.40
CA GLY A 15 -3.68 10.34 -7.46
C GLY A 15 -2.67 9.26 -7.87
N MET A 16 -2.89 8.60 -9.01
CA MET A 16 -1.98 7.56 -9.51
C MET A 16 -0.56 8.09 -9.69
N ASP A 17 -0.36 9.15 -10.47
CA ASP A 17 0.98 9.69 -10.78
C ASP A 17 1.75 10.12 -9.53
N GLY A 18 1.05 10.72 -8.56
CA GLY A 18 1.66 11.11 -7.29
C GLY A 18 2.08 9.91 -6.43
N LEU A 19 1.39 8.77 -6.54
CA LEU A 19 1.77 7.53 -5.87
C LEU A 19 2.85 6.77 -6.65
N VAL A 20 2.83 6.82 -7.99
CA VAL A 20 3.91 6.30 -8.84
C VAL A 20 5.22 7.02 -8.52
N ALA A 21 5.21 8.36 -8.51
CA ALA A 21 6.38 9.17 -8.15
C ALA A 21 6.89 8.81 -6.75
N LEU A 22 6.01 8.56 -5.79
CA LEU A 22 6.42 8.12 -4.45
C LEU A 22 7.13 6.76 -4.48
N VAL A 23 6.65 5.80 -5.27
CA VAL A 23 7.28 4.48 -5.44
C VAL A 23 8.65 4.61 -6.09
N THR A 24 8.75 5.38 -7.17
CA THR A 24 9.97 5.49 -7.96
C THR A 24 11.03 6.37 -7.29
N GLU A 25 10.64 7.51 -6.71
CA GLU A 25 11.58 8.49 -6.18
C GLU A 25 11.94 8.22 -4.72
N ALA A 26 10.96 7.96 -3.86
CA ALA A 26 11.21 7.82 -2.43
C ALA A 26 11.66 6.41 -2.03
N PHE A 27 11.19 5.38 -2.74
CA PHE A 27 11.55 3.99 -2.45
C PHE A 27 12.52 3.38 -3.48
N SER A 28 12.82 4.08 -4.58
CA SER A 28 13.68 3.58 -5.66
C SER A 28 13.23 2.20 -6.18
N LEU A 29 11.91 1.99 -6.24
CA LEU A 29 11.28 0.78 -6.76
C LEU A 29 10.66 1.04 -8.12
N ASP A 30 10.55 -0.02 -8.94
CA ASP A 30 9.84 0.06 -10.21
C ASP A 30 8.32 -0.10 -10.00
N ALA A 31 7.57 0.95 -10.30
CA ALA A 31 6.10 0.95 -10.21
C ALA A 31 5.43 0.07 -11.28
N TYR A 32 6.15 -0.30 -12.35
CA TYR A 32 5.67 -1.15 -13.44
C TYR A 32 5.97 -2.65 -13.22
N ASP A 33 6.73 -3.00 -12.17
CA ASP A 33 6.98 -4.41 -11.80
C ASP A 33 5.67 -5.11 -11.41
N ASN A 34 5.66 -6.45 -11.43
CA ASN A 34 4.53 -7.27 -11.00
C ASN A 34 4.37 -7.24 -9.47
N ALA A 35 3.96 -6.09 -8.96
CA ALA A 35 3.88 -5.78 -7.54
C ALA A 35 2.70 -4.84 -7.22
N ILE A 36 2.12 -5.03 -6.03
CA ILE A 36 1.09 -4.14 -5.48
C ILE A 36 1.73 -3.28 -4.40
N PHE A 37 1.52 -1.97 -4.48
CA PHE A 37 1.98 -1.02 -3.47
C PHE A 37 0.79 -0.53 -2.65
N LEU A 38 0.81 -0.82 -1.35
CA LEU A 38 -0.25 -0.47 -0.42
C LEU A 38 0.15 0.76 0.39
N PHE A 39 -0.74 1.74 0.46
CA PHE A 39 -0.54 3.03 1.13
C PHE A 39 -1.65 3.30 2.13
N CYS A 40 -1.29 3.77 3.33
CA CYS A 40 -2.25 4.17 4.35
C CYS A 40 -1.94 5.58 4.86
N GLY A 41 -3.00 6.33 5.10
CA GLY A 41 -2.87 7.71 5.56
C GLY A 41 -2.75 7.82 7.07
N THR A 42 -2.98 9.04 7.55
CA THR A 42 -3.13 9.29 8.99
C THR A 42 -4.31 8.50 9.54
N ARG A 43 -5.44 8.53 8.84
CA ARG A 43 -6.62 7.72 9.18
C ARG A 43 -6.39 6.29 8.70
N SER A 44 -6.44 5.35 9.63
CA SER A 44 -6.26 3.92 9.37
C SER A 44 -7.58 3.19 9.14
N ASP A 45 -8.64 3.88 8.71
CA ASP A 45 -9.90 3.28 8.24
C ASP A 45 -9.91 3.11 6.72
N ARG A 46 -8.81 3.43 6.04
CA ARG A 46 -8.73 3.41 4.58
C ARG A 46 -7.32 3.20 4.08
N PHE A 47 -7.19 2.63 2.89
CA PHE A 47 -5.92 2.49 2.18
C PHE A 47 -6.12 2.57 0.67
N LYS A 48 -5.04 2.90 -0.04
CA LYS A 48 -4.94 2.79 -1.50
C LYS A 48 -4.01 1.64 -1.88
N ALA A 49 -4.31 0.93 -2.96
CA ALA A 49 -3.44 -0.05 -3.59
C ALA A 49 -3.18 0.35 -5.04
N LEU A 50 -1.92 0.52 -5.42
CA LEU A 50 -1.49 0.81 -6.78
C LEU A 50 -0.89 -0.45 -7.40
N TYR A 51 -1.31 -0.76 -8.63
CA TYR A 51 -0.84 -1.92 -9.39
C TYR A 51 -0.79 -1.58 -10.89
N TRP A 52 0.26 -2.01 -11.59
CA TRP A 52 0.34 -1.96 -13.05
C TRP A 52 -0.10 -3.30 -13.63
N ASP A 53 -1.22 -3.31 -14.38
CA ASP A 53 -1.80 -4.55 -14.93
C ASP A 53 -1.26 -4.94 -16.32
N LYS A 54 -0.17 -4.28 -16.75
CA LYS A 54 0.44 -4.31 -18.09
C LYS A 54 -0.25 -3.45 -19.16
N THR A 55 -1.46 -2.98 -18.89
CA THR A 55 -2.20 -2.08 -19.80
C THR A 55 -2.39 -0.69 -19.21
N GLY A 56 -2.41 -0.59 -17.88
CA GLY A 56 -2.61 0.65 -17.16
C GLY A 56 -2.33 0.52 -15.67
N PHE A 57 -2.30 1.67 -14.99
CA PHE A 57 -2.32 1.69 -13.53
C PHE A 57 -3.75 1.52 -13.03
N VAL A 58 -3.91 0.58 -12.09
CA VAL A 58 -5.13 0.38 -11.32
C VAL A 58 -4.90 0.96 -9.92
N LEU A 59 -5.85 1.77 -9.47
CA LEU A 59 -5.86 2.32 -8.13
C LEU A 59 -7.10 1.85 -7.39
N TYR A 60 -6.92 0.91 -6.47
CA TYR A 60 -7.98 0.47 -5.57
C TYR A 60 -7.99 1.34 -4.33
N TYR A 61 -9.15 1.89 -3.95
CA TYR A 61 -9.31 2.68 -2.73
C TYR A 61 -10.38 2.04 -1.86
N LYS A 62 -9.95 1.48 -0.72
CA LYS A 62 -10.87 0.87 0.25
C LYS A 62 -10.99 1.74 1.47
N ARG A 63 -12.23 1.96 1.89
CA ARG A 63 -12.57 2.45 3.23
C ARG A 63 -13.36 1.34 3.95
N ILE A 64 -13.06 1.11 5.21
CA ILE A 64 -13.85 0.25 6.08
C ILE A 64 -14.77 1.12 6.93
N GLU A 65 -16.01 0.68 7.08
CA GLU A 65 -17.01 1.42 7.85
C GLU A 65 -16.79 1.27 9.36
N ASN A 66 -16.40 0.06 9.79
CA ASN A 66 -16.18 -0.27 11.20
C ASN A 66 -14.76 -0.82 11.42
N GLY A 67 -14.08 -0.29 12.43
CA GLY A 67 -12.73 -0.69 12.82
C GLY A 67 -11.61 0.12 12.18
N ARG A 68 -10.37 -0.31 12.41
CA ARG A 68 -9.15 0.34 11.90
C ARG A 68 -8.12 -0.72 11.54
N PHE A 69 -7.39 -0.48 10.46
CA PHE A 69 -6.21 -1.25 10.10
C PHE A 69 -5.10 -1.03 11.14
N GLN A 70 -4.46 -2.14 11.55
CA GLN A 70 -3.20 -2.11 12.27
C GLN A 70 -2.07 -1.92 11.26
N TRP A 71 -1.87 -0.66 10.86
CA TRP A 71 -0.89 -0.31 9.84
C TRP A 71 0.47 0.02 10.46
N PRO A 72 1.57 -0.60 10.03
CA PRO A 72 2.90 -0.35 10.58
C PRO A 72 3.34 1.08 10.27
N ARG A 73 3.74 1.82 11.30
CA ARG A 73 4.19 3.22 11.17
C ARG A 73 5.69 3.35 10.91
N ASN A 74 6.43 2.28 11.06
CA ASN A 74 7.85 2.15 10.77
C ASN A 74 8.15 0.69 10.40
N GLN A 75 9.38 0.42 9.97
CA GLN A 75 9.78 -0.91 9.52
C GLN A 75 9.88 -1.94 10.67
N SER A 76 10.14 -1.51 11.91
CA SER A 76 10.22 -2.42 13.06
C SER A 76 8.85 -2.95 13.52
N GLU A 77 7.77 -2.23 13.21
CA GLU A 77 6.40 -2.69 13.43
C GLU A 77 5.94 -3.74 12.39
N VAL A 78 6.68 -3.91 11.29
CA VAL A 78 6.33 -4.91 10.26
C VAL A 78 6.54 -6.30 10.82
N LYS A 79 5.43 -7.02 11.01
CA LYS A 79 5.44 -8.41 11.44
C LYS A 79 5.39 -9.33 10.23
N LYS A 80 6.23 -10.37 10.22
CA LYS A 80 6.05 -11.49 9.31
C LYS A 80 4.74 -12.18 9.70
N ILE A 81 3.79 -12.17 8.78
CA ILE A 81 2.53 -12.89 8.94
C ILE A 81 2.84 -14.37 8.66
N ASN A 82 2.46 -15.27 9.57
CA ASN A 82 2.56 -16.70 9.32
C ASN A 82 1.34 -17.17 8.49
N ALA A 83 1.46 -18.29 7.78
CA ALA A 83 0.37 -18.77 6.92
C ALA A 83 -0.94 -19.00 7.71
N HIS A 84 -0.84 -19.46 8.96
CA HIS A 84 -1.99 -19.66 9.85
C HIS A 84 -2.77 -18.38 10.18
N GLN A 85 -2.16 -17.19 10.11
CA GLN A 85 -2.86 -15.91 10.29
C GLN A 85 -3.67 -15.48 9.06
N LEU A 86 -3.48 -16.15 7.92
CA LEU A 86 -4.29 -15.95 6.71
C LEU A 86 -5.51 -16.89 6.68
N GLU A 87 -5.45 -17.98 7.44
CA GLU A 87 -6.57 -18.88 7.69
C GLU A 87 -7.48 -18.20 8.71
N ARG A 88 -8.76 -18.06 8.37
CA ARG A 88 -9.75 -17.32 9.16
C ARG A 88 -10.41 -18.21 10.20
#